data_AF-A0A0F9IAV0-F1
#
_entry.id   AF-A0A0F9IAV0-F1
#
_cell.length_a   1.000
_cell.length_b   1.000
_cell.length_c   1.000
_cell.angle_alpha   90.00
_cell.angle_beta   90.00
_cell.angle_gamma   90.00
#
_symmetry.space_group_name_H-M   'P 1'
#
loop_
_entity.id
_entity.type
_entity.pdbx_description
1 polymer ?
#
loop_
_entity_poly.entity_id
_entity_poly.type
_entity_poly.pdbx_seq_one_letter_code
_entity_poly.pdbx_strand_id
1 'polypeptide(L)' 'MDKARRIRDYIKVKARDALRSKVNGSGKIIRQPCEVCGGCPAEGHHSDYNKPLDVNWLCTKHHIELHRKERECVLLT' A
#
# COMPACT_ATOMS: atom_id res chain seq x y z
N MET A 1 24.30 -9.61 3.46
CA MET A 1 22.91 -9.15 3.20
C MET A 1 21.98 -10.35 3.26
N ASP A 2 20.99 -10.32 4.15
CA ASP A 2 20.06 -11.42 4.40
C ASP A 2 19.17 -11.76 3.17
N LYS A 3 19.02 -13.06 2.86
CA LYS A 3 18.24 -13.54 1.69
C LYS A 3 16.75 -13.28 1.87
N ALA A 4 16.22 -13.41 3.08
CA ALA A 4 14.79 -13.21 3.36
C ALA A 4 14.40 -11.73 3.22
N ARG A 5 15.28 -10.79 3.60
CA ARG A 5 15.08 -9.36 3.33
C ARG A 5 14.88 -9.08 1.83
N ARG A 6 15.75 -9.62 0.96
CA ARG A 6 15.64 -9.43 -0.50
C ARG A 6 14.33 -9.95 -1.07
N ILE A 7 13.87 -11.12 -0.60
CA ILE A 7 12.59 -11.69 -1.03
C ILE A 7 11.43 -10.77 -0.64
N ARG A 8 11.40 -10.26 0.59
CA ARG A 8 10.37 -9.31 1.04
C ARG A 8 10.37 -8.02 0.21
N ASP A 9 11.54 -7.44 -0.02
CA ASP A 9 11.66 -6.21 -0.82
C ASP A 9 11.18 -6.44 -2.26
N TYR A 10 11.51 -7.58 -2.85
CA TYR A 10 11.02 -7.99 -4.17
C TYR A 10 9.50 -8.08 -4.22
N ILE A 11 8.86 -8.75 -3.26
CA ILE A 11 7.38 -8.87 -3.19
C ILE A 11 6.74 -7.48 -3.11
N LYS A 12 7.27 -6.59 -2.28
CA LYS A 12 6.77 -5.21 -2.14
C LYS A 12 6.85 -4.43 -3.45
N VAL A 13 7.98 -4.52 -4.16
CA VAL A 13 8.15 -3.86 -5.47
C VAL A 13 7.14 -4.41 -6.48
N LYS A 14 7.03 -5.73 -6.58
CA LYS A 14 6.10 -6.37 -7.53
C LYS A 14 4.64 -6.01 -7.26
N ALA A 15 4.23 -5.90 -6.00
CA ALA A 15 2.88 -5.50 -5.64
C ALA A 15 2.55 -4.07 -6.06
N ARG A 16 3.47 -3.14 -5.82
CA ARG A 16 3.33 -1.73 -6.22
C ARG A 16 3.27 -1.59 -7.74
N ASP A 17 4.14 -2.29 -8.47
CA ASP A 17 4.15 -2.26 -9.94
C ASP A 17 2.85 -2.81 -10.53
N ALA A 18 2.36 -3.93 -9.97
CA ALA A 18 1.09 -4.51 -10.39
C ALA A 18 -0.06 -3.51 -10.23
N LEU A 19 -0.23 -2.91 -9.05
CA LEU A 19 -1.27 -1.90 -8.82
C LEU A 19 -1.11 -0.71 -9.79
N ARG A 20 0.10 -0.15 -9.89
CA ARG A 20 0.40 1.00 -10.77
C ARG A 20 0.02 0.70 -12.22
N SER A 21 0.35 -0.50 -12.71
CA SER A 21 0.01 -0.92 -14.08
C SER A 21 -1.50 -1.01 -14.32
N LYS A 22 -2.27 -1.45 -13.31
CA LYS A 22 -3.73 -1.57 -13.43
C LYS A 22 -4.43 -0.22 -13.36
N VAL A 23 -3.95 0.67 -12.52
CA VAL A 23 -4.48 2.02 -12.33
C VAL A 23 -4.14 2.93 -13.52
N ASN A 24 -2.86 3.04 -13.86
CA ASN A 24 -2.41 4.03 -14.86
C ASN A 24 -2.41 3.49 -16.29
N GLY A 25 -2.21 2.18 -16.47
CA GLY A 25 -2.09 1.56 -17.78
C GLY A 25 -3.42 1.06 -18.30
N SER A 26 -3.92 -0.02 -17.71
CA SER A 26 -5.12 -0.69 -18.22
C SER A 26 -6.46 -0.08 -17.78
N GLY A 27 -6.47 0.82 -16.80
CA GLY A 27 -7.68 1.40 -16.20
C GLY A 27 -8.60 0.40 -15.46
N LYS A 28 -8.18 -0.87 -15.30
CA LYS A 28 -8.97 -1.93 -14.64
C LYS A 28 -9.21 -1.68 -13.15
N ILE A 29 -8.41 -0.80 -12.54
CA ILE A 29 -8.60 -0.36 -11.17
C ILE A 29 -8.75 1.15 -11.21
N ILE A 30 -9.86 1.65 -10.67
CA ILE A 30 -10.11 3.07 -10.54
C ILE A 30 -9.63 3.51 -9.15
N ARG A 31 -8.74 4.51 -9.12
CA ARG A 31 -8.33 5.17 -7.87
C ARG A 31 -9.56 5.69 -7.15
N GLN A 32 -9.74 5.28 -5.90
CA GLN A 32 -10.79 5.83 -5.04
C GLN A 32 -10.24 7.00 -4.22
N PRO A 33 -11.11 7.89 -3.72
CA PRO A 33 -10.75 8.85 -2.68
C PRO A 33 -10.28 8.16 -1.40
N CYS A 34 -9.70 8.93 -0.49
CA CYS A 34 -9.31 8.41 0.82
C CYS A 34 -10.53 7.82 1.58
N GLU A 35 -10.44 6.59 2.05
CA GLU A 35 -11.50 5.91 2.81
C GLU A 35 -11.83 6.60 4.14
N VAL A 36 -10.88 7.35 4.70
CA VAL A 36 -11.05 8.03 6.00
C VAL A 36 -11.69 9.42 5.86
N CYS A 37 -11.31 10.20 4.84
CA CYS A 37 -11.75 11.60 4.72
C CYS A 37 -12.25 12.03 3.34
N GLY A 38 -12.29 11.13 2.37
CA GLY A 38 -12.66 11.45 0.99
C GLY A 38 -11.63 12.30 0.23
N GLY A 39 -10.47 12.61 0.84
CA GLY A 39 -9.44 13.44 0.21
C GLY A 39 -8.76 12.76 -0.98
N CYS A 40 -8.36 13.57 -1.95
CA CYS A 40 -7.63 13.17 -3.16
C CYS A 40 -6.34 14.02 -3.31
N PRO A 41 -5.27 13.51 -3.95
CA PRO A 41 -5.14 12.15 -4.46
C PRO A 41 -4.90 11.13 -3.33
N ALA A 42 -5.38 9.91 -3.52
CA ALA A 42 -5.13 8.78 -2.62
C ALA A 42 -4.10 7.81 -3.22
N GLU A 43 -3.34 7.19 -2.32
CA GLU A 43 -2.38 6.13 -2.58
C GLU A 43 -2.98 4.79 -2.16
N GLY A 44 -2.63 3.72 -2.88
CA GLY A 44 -3.01 2.37 -2.46
C GLY A 44 -2.07 1.86 -1.39
N HIS A 45 -2.57 1.71 -0.18
CA HIS A 45 -1.87 1.09 0.93
C HIS A 45 -2.05 -0.44 0.87
N HIS A 46 -0.93 -1.18 0.86
CA HIS A 46 -0.91 -2.63 0.88
C HIS A 46 -0.79 -3.15 2.32
N SER A 47 -1.87 -3.69 2.88
CA SER A 47 -1.87 -4.41 4.15
C SER A 47 -1.29 -5.83 4.00
N ASP A 48 -1.57 -6.49 2.87
CA ASP A 48 -0.94 -7.75 2.45
C ASP A 48 -0.32 -7.61 1.06
N TYR A 49 1.00 -7.54 1.00
CA TYR A 49 1.74 -7.41 -0.26
C TYR A 49 1.63 -8.65 -1.18
N ASN A 50 1.13 -9.79 -0.70
CA ASN A 50 0.82 -10.95 -1.56
C ASN A 50 -0.50 -10.78 -2.32
N LYS A 51 -1.32 -9.79 -1.96
CA LYS A 51 -2.56 -9.41 -2.65
C LYS A 51 -2.39 -8.04 -3.30
N PRO A 52 -1.67 -7.96 -4.43
CA PRO A 52 -1.16 -6.70 -4.95
C PRO A 52 -2.21 -5.68 -5.40
N LEU A 53 -3.44 -6.14 -5.63
CA LEU A 53 -4.57 -5.31 -6.07
C LEU A 53 -5.58 -5.06 -4.95
N ASP A 54 -5.41 -5.69 -3.79
CA ASP A 54 -6.22 -5.50 -2.59
C ASP A 54 -5.55 -4.40 -1.76
N VAL A 55 -6.03 -3.17 -1.93
CA VAL A 55 -5.45 -1.99 -1.29
C VAL A 55 -6.52 -1.11 -0.68
N ASN A 56 -6.15 -0.47 0.42
CA ASN A 56 -6.92 0.62 0.99
C ASN A 56 -6.50 1.93 0.33
N TRP A 57 -7.46 2.75 -0.10
CA TRP A 57 -7.17 4.06 -0.66
C TRP A 57 -7.04 5.08 0.45
N LEU A 58 -5.84 5.63 0.66
CA LEU A 58 -5.56 6.60 1.71
C LEU A 58 -4.85 7.82 1.15
N CYS A 59 -5.26 9.03 1.54
CA CYS A 59 -4.45 10.21 1.29
C CYS A 59 -3.14 10.11 2.08
N THR A 60 -2.11 10.83 1.64
CA THR A 60 -0.77 10.77 2.25
C THR A 60 -0.78 10.94 3.77
N LYS A 61 -1.63 11.83 4.30
CA LYS A 61 -1.78 12.04 5.75
C LYS A 61 -2.21 10.75 6.48
N HIS A 62 -3.33 10.16 6.07
CA HIS A 62 -3.85 8.95 6.72
C HIS A 62 -2.99 7.72 6.41
N HIS A 63 -2.32 7.69 5.26
CA HIS A 63 -1.38 6.63 4.92
C HIS A 63 -0.17 6.61 5.87
N ILE A 64 0.44 7.77 6.14
CA ILE A 64 1.54 7.91 7.10
C ILE A 64 1.08 7.60 8.53
N GLU A 65 -0.11 8.07 8.91
CA GLU A 65 -0.69 7.80 10.23
C GLU A 65 -0.88 6.29 10.46
N LEU A 66 -1.40 5.58 9.47
CA LEU A 66 -1.54 4.12 9.53
C LEU A 66 -0.16 3.46 9.70
N HIS A 67 0.82 3.80 8.86
CA HIS A 67 2.17 3.27 9.00
C HIS A 67 2.82 3.58 10.36
N ARG A 68 2.49 4.71 10.97
CA ARG A 68 2.94 5.04 12.33
C ARG A 68 2.30 4.09 13.35
N LYS A 69 0.98 3.90 13.29
CA LYS A 69 0.24 2.96 14.17
C LYS A 69 0.75 1.52 14.03
N GLU A 70 1.00 1.08 12.80
CA GLU A 70 1.55 -0.27 12.52
C GLU A 70 2.92 -0.48 13.16
N ARG A 71 3.80 0.54 13.14
CA ARG A 71 5.11 0.47 13.79
C ARG A 71 5.02 0.52 15.32
N GLU A 72 4.08 1.31 15.86
CA GLU A 72 3.84 1.42 17.30
C GLU A 72 3.23 0.13 17.88
N CYS A 73 2.41 -0.60 17.11
CA CYS A 73 1.82 -1.89 17.50
C CYS A 73 2.88 -3.00 17.70
N VAL A 74 4.06 -2.89 17.09
CA VAL A 74 5.16 -3.87 17.24
C VAL A 74 5.98 -3.67 18.53
N LEU A 75 5.67 -2.65 19.33
CA LEU A 75 6.36 -2.35 20.59
C LEU A 75 5.55 -2.68 21.85
N LEU A 76 4.33 -3.21 21.69
CA LEU A 76 3.41 -3.54 22.79
C LEU A 76 3.00 -5.04 22.82
N THR A 77 3.71 -5.88 22.07
CA THR A 77 3.62 -7.36 22.08
C THR A 77 5.00 -7.94 22.22
#